data_AF-A0A2S7QCY2-F1
#
_entry.id   AF-A0A2S7QCY2-F1
#
_cell.length_a   1.000
_cell.length_b   1.000
_cell.length_c   1.000
_cell.angle_alpha   90.00
_cell.angle_beta   90.00
_cell.angle_gamma   90.00
#
_symmetry.space_group_name_H-M   'P 1'
#
loop_
_entity.id
_entity.type
_entity.pdbx_description
1 polymer ?
#
loop_
_entity_poly.entity_id
_entity_poly.type
_entity_poly.pdbx_seq_one_letter_code
_entity_poly.pdbx_strand_id
1 'polypeptide(L)'
;MAAPMPRSSLSLAVRCRPCQLSSLPTRSFSTTASRNAIGPESPKFIEIPTIRQPYARTKQDIKGTLPPPRNLFPNRGPNKVSEEYLSAVARQPSNKSTPPNDHVAWKRRMAASRRESLKEALVELNKRKVQQEAEVATKSAAKRRANEARLNAPQREDERLMNPTITEANSKLQTGFLPDPEREREVAEKARRVQAKEAEREARRRDALHTLYMNARTFITTEEQLDAQIEKIFTDEPFPNQPEAQDIWSAKGAPPTVQDLLSKVNHSEKTSMEFHKGPAILTGARMKRIAEELTGGKMD
;
A
#
# COMPACT_ATOMS: atom_id res chain seq x y z
N MET A 1 -60.82 -2.75 -76.12
CA MET A 1 -59.35 -2.64 -75.97
C MET A 1 -58.98 -1.18 -76.04
N ALA A 2 -57.98 -0.76 -75.25
CA ALA A 2 -57.55 0.60 -74.87
C ALA A 2 -58.11 1.06 -73.51
N ALA A 3 -57.24 0.98 -72.49
CA ALA A 3 -57.51 1.43 -71.12
C ALA A 3 -57.01 2.87 -70.92
N PRO A 4 -57.82 3.77 -70.34
CA PRO A 4 -57.38 5.09 -69.89
C PRO A 4 -56.95 5.09 -68.41
N MET A 5 -55.87 5.82 -68.11
CA MET A 5 -55.38 6.12 -66.77
C MET A 5 -56.33 7.08 -66.02
N PRO A 6 -56.51 6.92 -64.70
CA PRO A 6 -57.10 7.97 -63.86
C PRO A 6 -56.03 8.85 -63.18
N ARG A 7 -56.20 10.16 -63.29
CA ARG A 7 -55.57 11.18 -62.43
C ARG A 7 -56.67 11.87 -61.60
N SER A 8 -56.64 11.64 -60.29
CA SER A 8 -57.37 12.38 -59.25
C SER A 8 -57.05 11.66 -57.92
N SER A 9 -56.86 12.25 -56.75
CA SER A 9 -57.00 13.60 -56.20
C SER A 9 -56.61 13.49 -54.70
N LEU A 10 -56.74 14.59 -53.94
CA LEU A 10 -56.59 14.75 -52.46
C LEU A 10 -55.22 15.31 -52.04
N SER A 11 -55.05 16.63 -51.89
CA SER A 11 -55.60 17.59 -50.90
C SER A 11 -54.61 17.84 -49.76
N LEU A 12 -53.93 18.99 -49.81
CA LEU A 12 -53.41 19.68 -48.64
C LEU A 12 -53.42 21.18 -48.96
N ALA A 13 -54.47 21.84 -48.49
CA ALA A 13 -54.63 23.29 -48.54
C ALA A 13 -53.63 23.94 -47.57
N VAL A 14 -52.52 24.44 -48.11
CA VAL A 14 -51.65 25.38 -47.40
C VAL A 14 -52.29 26.76 -47.50
N ARG A 15 -52.67 27.33 -46.36
CA ARG A 15 -53.09 28.73 -46.29
C ARG A 15 -51.89 29.63 -46.57
N CYS A 16 -51.74 30.07 -47.81
CA CYS A 16 -50.92 31.22 -48.14
C CYS A 16 -51.55 32.47 -47.52
N ARG A 17 -50.88 33.13 -46.57
CA ARG A 17 -51.16 34.54 -46.26
C ARG A 17 -50.38 35.43 -47.25
N PRO A 18 -51.01 36.51 -47.75
CA PRO A 18 -50.47 37.28 -48.85
C PRO A 18 -49.21 38.06 -48.43
N CYS A 19 -48.23 38.09 -49.35
CA CYS A 19 -47.21 39.12 -49.40
C CYS A 19 -47.90 40.50 -49.37
N GLN A 20 -47.57 41.34 -48.40
CA GLN A 20 -47.78 42.77 -48.50
C GLN A 20 -46.43 43.48 -48.48
N LEU A 21 -46.08 43.89 -49.71
CA LEU A 21 -45.37 45.09 -50.12
C LEU A 21 -44.16 45.58 -49.32
N SER A 22 -43.06 45.63 -50.05
CA SER A 22 -41.86 46.43 -49.86
C SER A 22 -42.10 47.94 -49.73
N SER A 23 -41.14 48.56 -49.03
CA SER A 23 -40.59 49.92 -49.15
C SER A 23 -41.25 51.09 -48.40
N LEU A 24 -40.68 51.38 -47.23
CA LEU A 24 -40.19 52.73 -46.92
C LEU A 24 -38.77 52.59 -46.32
N PRO A 25 -37.71 53.11 -46.95
CA PRO A 25 -36.38 53.13 -46.34
C PRO A 25 -36.30 54.31 -45.37
N THR A 26 -36.82 54.14 -44.15
CA THR A 26 -36.43 55.02 -43.05
C THR A 26 -34.99 54.70 -42.70
N ARG A 27 -34.10 55.64 -43.02
CA ARG A 27 -32.65 55.58 -42.80
C ARG A 27 -32.37 55.59 -41.29
N SER A 28 -32.47 54.44 -40.65
CA SER A 28 -32.15 54.26 -39.24
C SER A 28 -30.66 53.94 -39.10
N PHE A 29 -29.92 54.83 -38.45
CA PHE A 29 -28.52 54.64 -38.06
C PHE A 29 -28.40 53.62 -36.91
N SER A 30 -28.78 52.36 -37.15
CA SER A 30 -28.57 51.26 -36.21
C SER A 30 -27.49 50.33 -36.77
N THR A 31 -26.43 50.11 -36.01
CA THR A 31 -25.30 49.22 -36.35
C THR A 31 -25.63 47.74 -36.20
N THR A 32 -26.89 47.38 -35.99
CA THR A 32 -27.33 45.99 -35.77
C THR A 32 -28.22 45.52 -36.92
N ALA A 33 -27.85 44.40 -37.56
CA ALA A 33 -28.68 43.76 -38.56
C ALA A 33 -30.02 43.35 -37.93
N SER A 34 -31.16 43.73 -38.52
CA SER A 34 -32.49 43.40 -38.02
C SER A 34 -32.70 41.88 -38.08
N ARG A 35 -32.54 41.20 -36.94
CA ARG A 35 -32.86 39.78 -36.76
C ARG A 35 -34.38 39.60 -36.69
N ASN A 36 -35.05 39.69 -37.83
CA ASN A 36 -36.51 39.54 -37.92
C ASN A 36 -37.02 38.11 -37.57
N ALA A 37 -36.14 37.17 -37.20
CA ALA A 37 -36.48 35.79 -36.87
C ALA A 37 -36.72 35.54 -35.37
N ILE A 38 -36.26 36.42 -34.47
CA ILE A 38 -36.39 36.25 -33.01
C ILE A 38 -37.24 37.40 -32.49
N GLY A 39 -38.40 37.08 -31.92
CA GLY A 39 -39.29 38.08 -31.32
C GLY A 39 -38.69 38.73 -30.07
N PRO A 40 -39.16 39.92 -29.69
CA PRO A 40 -38.66 40.69 -28.54
C PRO A 40 -38.85 39.98 -27.19
N GLU A 41 -39.73 38.98 -27.13
CA GLU A 41 -39.97 38.18 -25.91
C GLU A 41 -38.84 37.20 -25.61
N SER A 42 -38.01 36.86 -26.60
CA SER A 42 -36.89 35.95 -26.39
C SER A 42 -35.77 36.63 -25.62
N PRO A 43 -35.18 36.03 -24.56
CA PRO A 43 -34.03 36.60 -23.86
C PRO A 43 -32.78 36.71 -24.72
N LYS A 44 -32.79 36.08 -25.92
CA LYS A 44 -31.73 36.19 -26.93
C LYS A 44 -32.02 37.24 -28.00
N PHE A 45 -33.08 38.04 -27.84
CA PHE A 45 -33.41 39.15 -28.73
C PHE A 45 -32.24 40.14 -28.84
N ILE A 46 -31.57 40.41 -27.71
CA ILE A 46 -30.32 41.14 -27.63
C ILE A 46 -29.28 40.22 -26.99
N GLU A 47 -28.20 39.91 -27.71
CA GLU A 47 -27.10 39.10 -27.17
C GLU A 47 -26.17 39.99 -26.33
N ILE A 48 -26.28 39.88 -25.01
CA ILE A 48 -25.37 40.54 -24.06
C ILE A 48 -24.23 39.56 -23.75
N PRO A 49 -22.96 39.89 -24.08
CA PRO A 49 -21.85 39.00 -23.79
C PRO A 49 -21.65 38.88 -22.27
N THR A 50 -21.51 37.65 -21.79
CA THR A 50 -21.27 37.37 -20.36
C THR A 50 -19.77 37.35 -20.04
N ILE A 51 -19.40 37.82 -18.84
CA ILE A 51 -18.04 37.67 -18.31
C ILE A 51 -17.63 36.19 -18.22
N ARG A 52 -16.32 35.92 -18.17
CA ARG A 52 -15.82 34.54 -17.94
C ARG A 52 -16.18 34.11 -16.51
N GLN A 53 -16.80 32.93 -16.36
CA GLN A 53 -17.23 32.35 -15.08
C GLN A 53 -18.23 33.21 -14.26
N PRO A 54 -19.40 33.59 -14.81
CA PRO A 54 -20.34 34.46 -14.12
C PRO A 54 -21.03 33.78 -12.92
N TYR A 55 -21.19 32.44 -12.97
CA TYR A 55 -21.80 31.63 -11.91
C TYR A 55 -21.13 30.25 -11.85
N ALA A 56 -20.84 29.75 -10.64
CA ALA A 56 -20.33 28.40 -10.41
C ALA A 56 -21.49 27.41 -10.18
N ARG A 57 -22.21 27.05 -11.26
CA ARG A 57 -23.26 26.03 -11.17
C ARG A 57 -22.64 24.66 -10.92
N THR A 58 -23.14 23.94 -9.91
CA THR A 58 -22.78 22.54 -9.69
C THR A 58 -23.37 21.68 -10.80
N LYS A 59 -22.61 20.70 -11.28
CA LYS A 59 -23.13 19.71 -12.23
C LYS A 59 -23.98 18.71 -11.46
N GLN A 60 -25.15 18.38 -11.99
CA GLN A 60 -26.01 17.34 -11.41
C GLN A 60 -25.47 15.96 -11.78
N ASP A 61 -25.51 15.02 -10.83
CA ASP A 61 -25.09 13.64 -11.04
C ASP A 61 -26.15 12.86 -11.83
N ILE A 62 -25.95 12.76 -13.14
CA ILE A 62 -26.81 11.95 -14.02
C ILE A 62 -26.49 10.47 -13.80
N LYS A 63 -27.50 9.67 -13.42
CA LYS A 63 -27.35 8.22 -13.19
C LYS A 63 -27.43 7.43 -14.51
N GLY A 64 -26.83 6.23 -14.51
CA GLY A 64 -26.80 5.33 -15.66
C GLY A 64 -25.52 5.44 -16.51
N THR A 65 -25.30 4.49 -17.42
CA THR A 65 -24.14 4.48 -18.31
C THR A 65 -24.53 3.95 -19.69
N LEU A 66 -24.13 4.65 -20.74
CA LEU A 66 -24.30 4.17 -22.12
C LEU A 66 -23.19 3.17 -22.46
N PRO A 67 -23.50 2.10 -23.20
CA PRO A 67 -22.47 1.13 -23.59
C PRO A 67 -21.42 1.81 -24.48
N PRO A 68 -20.12 1.61 -24.21
CA PRO A 68 -19.07 2.24 -25.00
C PRO A 68 -19.07 1.66 -26.42
N PRO A 69 -18.94 2.50 -27.47
CA PRO A 69 -18.89 2.03 -28.84
C PRO A 69 -17.62 1.20 -29.09
N ARG A 70 -17.74 0.15 -29.89
CA ARG A 70 -16.61 -0.73 -30.23
C ARG A 70 -15.56 -0.01 -31.08
N ASN A 71 -14.29 -0.22 -30.78
CA ASN A 71 -13.20 0.26 -31.61
C ASN A 71 -13.09 -0.53 -32.93
N LEU A 72 -13.25 0.16 -34.06
CA LEU A 72 -13.15 -0.43 -35.40
C LEU A 72 -11.73 -0.38 -35.98
N PHE A 73 -10.87 0.50 -35.49
CA PHE A 73 -9.53 0.75 -36.00
C PHE A 73 -8.50 0.54 -34.88
N PRO A 74 -8.21 -0.71 -34.48
CA PRO A 74 -7.14 -0.99 -33.53
C PRO A 74 -5.77 -0.68 -34.14
N ASN A 75 -4.77 -0.36 -33.30
CA ASN A 75 -3.42 -0.02 -33.77
C ASN A 75 -2.69 -1.21 -34.43
N ARG A 76 -3.03 -2.44 -34.02
CA ARG A 76 -2.47 -3.69 -34.57
C ARG A 76 -3.50 -4.41 -35.45
N GLY A 77 -3.97 -3.77 -36.52
CA GLY A 77 -4.99 -4.33 -37.41
C GLY A 77 -4.78 -3.94 -38.87
N PRO A 78 -5.53 -4.56 -39.81
CA PRO A 78 -5.45 -4.21 -41.22
C PRO A 78 -5.95 -2.79 -41.45
N ASN A 79 -5.34 -2.10 -42.42
CA ASN A 79 -5.71 -0.74 -42.79
C ASN A 79 -7.04 -0.74 -43.57
N LYS A 80 -8.15 -0.62 -42.84
CA LYS A 80 -9.52 -0.68 -43.39
C LYS A 80 -9.90 0.48 -44.31
N VAL A 81 -9.06 1.51 -44.38
CA VAL A 81 -9.25 2.69 -45.24
C VAL A 81 -8.45 2.59 -46.53
N SER A 82 -7.53 1.62 -46.64
CA SER A 82 -6.77 1.41 -47.86
C SER A 82 -7.70 1.07 -49.03
N GLU A 83 -7.35 1.56 -50.22
CA GLU A 83 -8.13 1.33 -51.43
C GLU A 83 -8.19 -0.16 -51.79
N GLU A 84 -7.12 -0.91 -51.52
CA GLU A 84 -7.05 -2.37 -51.64
C GLU A 84 -8.10 -3.06 -50.76
N TYR A 85 -8.21 -2.66 -49.49
CA TYR A 85 -9.21 -3.22 -48.59
C TYR A 85 -10.63 -2.87 -49.03
N LEU A 86 -10.88 -1.62 -49.40
CA LEU A 86 -12.20 -1.16 -49.83
C LEU A 86 -12.65 -1.81 -51.14
N SER A 87 -11.73 -2.02 -52.08
CA SER A 87 -12.02 -2.71 -53.35
C SER A 87 -12.24 -4.21 -53.16
N ALA A 88 -11.51 -4.85 -52.23
CA ALA A 88 -11.71 -6.25 -51.87
C ALA A 88 -13.06 -6.50 -51.17
N VAL A 89 -13.41 -5.67 -50.19
CA VAL A 89 -14.63 -5.84 -49.37
C VAL A 89 -15.88 -5.38 -50.12
N ALA A 90 -15.80 -4.31 -50.91
CA ALA A 90 -16.92 -3.75 -51.66
C ALA A 90 -16.71 -3.90 -53.19
N ARG A 91 -16.49 -5.14 -53.64
CA ARG A 91 -16.26 -5.46 -55.05
C ARG A 91 -17.45 -5.06 -55.92
N GLN A 92 -17.14 -4.45 -57.06
CA GLN A 92 -18.15 -4.11 -58.07
C GLN A 92 -18.63 -5.35 -58.83
N PRO A 93 -19.88 -5.36 -59.33
CA PRO A 93 -20.41 -6.49 -60.08
C PRO A 93 -19.62 -6.69 -61.38
N SER A 94 -19.25 -7.94 -61.67
CA SER A 94 -18.56 -8.32 -62.91
C SER A 94 -19.44 -8.12 -64.14
N ASN A 95 -20.74 -8.42 -64.01
CA ASN A 95 -21.71 -8.33 -65.10
C ASN A 95 -22.58 -7.08 -64.92
N LYS A 96 -22.45 -6.13 -65.85
CA LYS A 96 -23.23 -4.88 -65.91
C LYS A 96 -24.52 -5.00 -66.75
N SER A 97 -24.87 -6.22 -67.20
CA SER A 97 -26.08 -6.48 -67.99
C SER A 97 -27.36 -6.11 -67.25
N THR A 98 -28.41 -5.73 -67.98
CA THR A 98 -29.74 -5.37 -67.47
C THR A 98 -30.31 -6.47 -66.56
N PRO A 99 -30.91 -6.14 -65.41
CA PRO A 99 -31.45 -7.17 -64.52
C PRO A 99 -32.61 -7.90 -65.21
N PRO A 100 -32.64 -9.24 -65.17
CA PRO A 100 -33.69 -10.02 -65.85
C PRO A 100 -35.06 -9.97 -65.14
N ASN A 101 -35.10 -9.53 -63.87
CA ASN A 101 -36.31 -9.48 -63.06
C ASN A 101 -36.20 -8.34 -62.03
N ASP A 102 -37.32 -7.75 -61.64
CA ASP A 102 -37.43 -6.66 -60.66
C ASP A 102 -36.83 -7.01 -59.30
N HIS A 103 -36.98 -8.25 -58.84
CA HIS A 103 -36.35 -8.72 -57.61
C HIS A 103 -34.81 -8.68 -57.69
N VAL A 104 -34.24 -9.01 -58.85
CA VAL A 104 -32.80 -8.91 -59.11
C VAL A 104 -32.38 -7.44 -59.19
N ALA A 105 -33.20 -6.58 -59.78
CA ALA A 105 -32.98 -5.14 -59.81
C ALA A 105 -32.94 -4.54 -58.39
N TRP A 106 -33.88 -4.93 -57.52
CA TRP A 106 -33.92 -4.50 -56.12
C TRP A 106 -32.67 -4.97 -55.35
N LYS A 107 -32.27 -6.25 -55.49
CA LYS A 107 -31.04 -6.76 -54.87
C LYS A 107 -29.80 -5.99 -55.33
N ARG A 108 -29.72 -5.61 -56.61
CA ARG A 108 -28.62 -4.79 -57.14
C ARG A 108 -28.61 -3.38 -56.55
N ARG A 109 -29.77 -2.72 -56.44
CA ARG A 109 -29.90 -1.41 -55.78
C ARG A 109 -29.46 -1.48 -54.32
N MET A 110 -29.93 -2.47 -53.57
CA MET A 110 -29.53 -2.67 -52.17
C MET A 110 -28.04 -2.97 -52.02
N ALA A 111 -27.45 -3.76 -52.92
CA ALA A 111 -26.02 -4.05 -52.91
C ALA A 111 -25.18 -2.80 -53.23
N ALA A 112 -25.65 -1.94 -54.15
CA ALA A 112 -25.00 -0.66 -54.45
C ALA A 112 -25.00 0.26 -53.22
N SER A 113 -26.17 0.48 -52.62
CA SER A 113 -26.31 1.28 -51.40
C SER A 113 -25.43 0.77 -50.25
N ARG A 114 -25.40 -0.54 -49.98
CA ARG A 114 -24.52 -1.10 -48.93
C ARG A 114 -23.03 -0.88 -49.20
N ARG A 115 -22.59 -0.98 -50.47
CA ARG A 115 -21.20 -0.74 -50.85
C ARG A 115 -20.81 0.72 -50.67
N GLU A 116 -21.68 1.63 -51.10
CA GLU A 116 -21.49 3.08 -50.94
C GLU A 116 -21.41 3.46 -49.47
N SER A 117 -22.43 3.08 -48.68
CA SER A 117 -22.46 3.36 -47.24
C SER A 117 -21.27 2.76 -46.48
N LEU A 118 -20.79 1.55 -46.85
CA LEU A 118 -19.63 0.94 -46.21
C LEU A 118 -18.34 1.72 -46.50
N LYS A 119 -18.14 2.13 -47.76
CA LYS A 119 -16.95 2.90 -48.16
C LYS A 119 -16.93 4.26 -47.45
N GLU A 120 -18.05 4.98 -47.51
CA GLU A 120 -18.20 6.29 -46.86
C GLU A 120 -18.01 6.18 -45.34
N ALA A 121 -18.67 5.21 -44.69
CA ALA A 121 -18.60 5.06 -43.25
C ALA A 121 -17.17 4.75 -42.76
N LEU A 122 -16.42 3.88 -43.44
CA LEU A 122 -15.04 3.57 -43.03
C LEU A 122 -14.11 4.77 -43.15
N VAL A 123 -14.24 5.55 -44.23
CA VAL A 123 -13.45 6.76 -44.45
C VAL A 123 -13.81 7.83 -43.42
N GLU A 124 -15.09 8.10 -43.19
CA GLU A 124 -15.55 9.10 -42.24
C GLU A 124 -15.19 8.74 -40.79
N LEU A 125 -15.43 7.50 -40.37
CA LEU A 125 -15.16 7.08 -38.99
C LEU A 125 -13.65 7.14 -38.70
N ASN A 126 -12.80 6.79 -39.67
CA ASN A 126 -11.36 6.95 -39.51
C ASN A 126 -10.96 8.43 -39.43
N LYS A 127 -11.55 9.29 -40.26
CA LYS A 127 -11.33 10.75 -40.19
C LYS A 127 -11.69 11.30 -38.80
N ARG A 128 -12.84 10.91 -38.25
CA ARG A 128 -13.27 11.29 -36.89
C ARG A 128 -12.28 10.80 -35.83
N LYS A 129 -11.83 9.55 -35.95
CA LYS A 129 -10.82 8.97 -35.04
C LYS A 129 -9.53 9.79 -35.07
N VAL A 130 -8.95 10.03 -36.24
CA VAL A 130 -7.69 10.77 -36.40
C VAL A 130 -7.80 12.19 -35.85
N GLN A 131 -8.92 12.87 -36.11
CA GLN A 131 -9.18 14.22 -35.57
C GLN A 131 -9.22 14.20 -34.03
N GLN A 132 -9.97 13.26 -33.44
CA GLN A 132 -10.09 13.12 -32.00
C GLN A 132 -8.73 12.78 -31.35
N GLU A 133 -7.97 11.86 -31.94
CA GLU A 133 -6.63 11.51 -31.47
C GLU A 133 -5.66 12.70 -31.53
N ALA A 134 -5.70 13.48 -32.61
CA ALA A 134 -4.89 14.69 -32.74
C ALA A 134 -5.24 15.75 -31.68
N GLU A 135 -6.53 15.97 -31.41
CA GLU A 135 -6.97 16.88 -30.34
C GLU A 135 -6.51 16.42 -28.95
N VAL A 136 -6.59 15.12 -28.67
CA VAL A 136 -6.12 14.56 -27.39
C VAL A 136 -4.60 14.66 -27.29
N ALA A 137 -3.87 14.32 -28.35
CA ALA A 137 -2.42 14.39 -28.41
C ALA A 137 -1.92 15.83 -28.18
N THR A 138 -2.49 16.82 -28.87
CA THR A 138 -2.13 18.24 -28.71
C THR A 138 -2.37 18.75 -27.30
N LYS A 139 -3.55 18.47 -26.72
CA LYS A 139 -3.86 18.83 -25.32
C LYS A 139 -2.90 18.17 -24.33
N SER A 140 -2.62 16.88 -24.52
CA SER A 140 -1.71 16.13 -23.64
C SER A 140 -0.27 16.65 -23.70
N ALA A 141 0.23 16.96 -24.90
CA ALA A 141 1.56 17.51 -25.11
C ALA A 141 1.71 18.90 -24.49
N ALA A 142 0.70 19.77 -24.66
CA ALA A 142 0.68 21.09 -24.03
C ALA A 142 0.68 21.00 -22.50
N LYS A 143 -0.14 20.09 -21.92
CA LYS A 143 -0.17 19.84 -20.48
C LYS A 143 1.17 19.31 -19.97
N ARG A 144 1.78 18.36 -20.67
CA ARG A 144 3.09 17.80 -20.32
C ARG A 144 4.16 18.89 -20.31
N ARG A 145 4.26 19.68 -21.37
CA ARG A 145 5.20 20.81 -21.47
C ARG A 145 5.01 21.82 -20.34
N ALA A 146 3.76 22.17 -20.03
CA ALA A 146 3.47 23.10 -18.93
C ALA A 146 3.86 22.52 -17.56
N ASN A 147 3.68 21.21 -17.35
CA ASN A 147 4.08 20.56 -16.11
C ASN A 147 5.60 20.44 -15.98
N GLU A 148 6.30 20.06 -17.05
CA GLU A 148 7.76 20.02 -17.09
C GLU A 148 8.36 21.42 -16.82
N ALA A 149 7.77 22.46 -17.43
CA ALA A 149 8.19 23.84 -17.20
C ALA A 149 7.99 24.27 -15.73
N ARG A 150 6.90 23.86 -15.07
CA ARG A 150 6.66 24.15 -13.64
C ARG A 150 7.57 23.34 -12.72
N LEU A 151 7.84 22.07 -13.05
CA LEU A 151 8.72 21.20 -12.27
C LEU A 151 10.15 21.72 -12.27
N ASN A 152 10.62 22.20 -13.43
CA ASN A 152 11.95 22.74 -13.60
C ASN A 152 12.02 24.26 -13.35
N ALA A 153 10.91 24.88 -12.93
CA ALA A 153 10.92 26.30 -12.62
C ALA A 153 11.80 26.55 -11.38
N PRO A 154 12.70 27.54 -11.41
CA PRO A 154 13.46 27.90 -10.24
C PRO A 154 12.53 28.41 -9.14
N GLN A 155 12.99 28.32 -7.90
CA GLN A 155 12.32 28.95 -6.78
C GLN A 155 12.22 30.47 -7.01
N ARG A 156 11.15 31.07 -6.52
CA ARG A 156 10.93 32.51 -6.60
C ARG A 156 12.02 33.26 -5.82
N GLU A 157 12.43 34.43 -6.30
CA GLU A 157 13.57 35.15 -5.74
C GLU A 157 13.35 35.66 -4.31
N ASP A 158 12.13 36.06 -3.98
CA ASP A 158 11.72 36.45 -2.63
C ASP A 158 11.86 35.27 -1.66
N GLU A 159 11.36 34.10 -2.01
CA GLU A 159 11.54 32.89 -1.20
C GLU A 159 13.03 32.55 -1.05
N ARG A 160 13.81 32.60 -2.15
CA ARG A 160 15.25 32.31 -2.10
C ARG A 160 16.01 33.22 -1.13
N LEU A 161 15.64 34.50 -1.04
CA LEU A 161 16.30 35.48 -0.18
C LEU A 161 15.78 35.49 1.26
N MET A 162 14.51 35.13 1.46
CA MET A 162 13.86 35.15 2.77
C MET A 162 13.92 33.80 3.50
N ASN A 163 14.21 32.70 2.79
CA ASN A 163 14.38 31.39 3.40
C ASN A 163 15.62 31.36 4.31
N PRO A 164 15.54 30.70 5.47
CA PRO A 164 16.68 30.56 6.37
C PRO A 164 17.80 29.71 5.74
N THR A 165 19.04 29.97 6.13
CA THR A 165 20.20 29.23 5.64
C THR A 165 20.22 27.82 6.21
N ILE A 166 20.12 26.81 5.35
CA ILE A 166 20.41 25.40 5.66
C ILE A 166 21.79 25.08 5.09
N THR A 167 22.70 24.55 5.91
CA THR A 167 24.03 24.14 5.44
C THR A 167 23.92 23.03 4.40
N GLU A 168 24.79 23.03 3.40
CA GLU A 168 24.75 22.01 2.34
C GLU A 168 24.82 20.57 2.87
N ALA A 169 25.57 20.36 3.95
CA ALA A 169 25.69 19.07 4.63
C ALA A 169 24.35 18.55 5.18
N ASN A 170 23.46 19.46 5.62
CA ASN A 170 22.13 19.11 6.12
C ASN A 170 21.07 19.09 5.01
N SER A 171 21.29 19.83 3.91
CA SER A 171 20.38 19.88 2.75
C SER A 171 20.47 18.64 1.87
N LYS A 172 21.70 18.11 1.68
CA LYS A 172 21.91 16.83 1.01
C LYS A 172 21.45 15.71 1.95
N LEU A 173 20.20 15.26 1.78
CA LEU A 173 19.72 14.03 2.41
C LEU A 173 20.72 12.93 2.08
N GLN A 174 21.47 12.47 3.09
CA GLN A 174 22.40 11.36 2.92
C GLN A 174 21.60 10.14 2.47
N THR A 175 21.76 9.74 1.22
CA THR A 175 21.12 8.54 0.69
C THR A 175 21.89 7.33 1.21
N GLY A 176 21.47 6.83 2.37
CA GLY A 176 21.93 5.56 2.93
C GLY A 176 23.05 5.69 3.96
N PHE A 177 23.53 4.52 4.41
CA PHE A 177 24.60 4.39 5.41
C PHE A 177 25.95 4.72 4.79
N LEU A 178 26.70 5.63 5.40
CA LEU A 178 28.07 5.91 5.01
C LEU A 178 28.97 4.74 5.48
N PRO A 179 29.71 4.07 4.58
CA PRO A 179 30.57 2.96 4.98
C PRO A 179 31.67 3.47 5.91
N ASP A 180 31.68 2.93 7.12
CA ASP A 180 32.71 3.22 8.12
C ASP A 180 34.03 2.54 7.72
N PRO A 181 35.13 3.31 7.55
CA PRO A 181 36.43 2.76 7.14
C PRO A 181 37.02 1.77 8.16
N GLU A 182 36.62 1.83 9.43
CA GLU A 182 37.19 0.95 10.48
C GLU A 182 36.29 -0.22 10.87
N ARG A 183 35.20 -0.43 10.12
CA ARG A 183 34.16 -1.41 10.47
C ARG A 183 34.70 -2.83 10.66
N GLU A 184 35.65 -3.27 9.83
CA GLU A 184 36.23 -4.61 9.94
C GLU A 184 37.00 -4.79 11.26
N ARG A 185 37.73 -3.76 11.70
CA ARG A 185 38.46 -3.77 12.98
C ARG A 185 37.48 -3.83 14.15
N GLU A 186 36.44 -3.01 14.11
CA GLU A 186 35.41 -3.05 15.16
C GLU A 186 34.70 -4.40 15.25
N VAL A 187 34.39 -5.02 14.12
CA VAL A 187 33.72 -6.32 14.08
C VAL A 187 34.63 -7.40 14.67
N ALA A 188 35.92 -7.39 14.35
CA ALA A 188 36.90 -8.31 14.92
C ALA A 188 37.03 -8.16 16.45
N GLU A 189 37.12 -6.92 16.94
CA GLU A 189 37.16 -6.63 18.38
C GLU A 189 35.87 -7.06 19.10
N LYS A 190 34.71 -6.80 18.49
CA LYS A 190 33.40 -7.24 19.01
C LYS A 190 33.32 -8.78 19.06
N ALA A 191 33.80 -9.48 18.03
CA ALA A 191 33.83 -10.94 18.00
C ALA A 191 34.70 -11.53 19.13
N ARG A 192 35.90 -10.97 19.35
CA ARG A 192 36.78 -11.36 20.47
C ARG A 192 36.10 -11.19 21.82
N ARG A 193 35.39 -10.07 22.01
CA ARG A 193 34.65 -9.80 23.26
C ARG A 193 33.51 -10.80 23.49
N VAL A 194 32.82 -11.21 22.43
CA VAL A 194 31.78 -12.24 22.51
C VAL A 194 32.39 -13.59 22.89
N GLN A 195 33.48 -14.00 22.23
CA GLN A 195 34.19 -15.25 22.53
C GLN A 195 34.67 -15.30 23.99
N ALA A 196 35.21 -14.20 24.51
CA ALA A 196 35.63 -14.13 25.91
C ALA A 196 34.46 -14.34 26.90
N LYS A 197 33.29 -13.75 26.62
CA LYS A 197 32.08 -13.94 27.44
C LYS A 197 31.52 -15.35 27.33
N GLU A 198 31.61 -15.97 26.16
CA GLU A 198 31.20 -17.36 25.96
C GLU A 198 32.10 -18.31 26.75
N ALA A 199 33.42 -18.11 26.69
CA ALA A 199 34.38 -18.87 27.48
C ALA A 199 34.11 -18.75 29.00
N GLU A 200 33.82 -17.55 29.49
CA GLU A 200 33.44 -17.31 30.88
C GLU A 200 32.15 -18.05 31.27
N ARG A 201 31.13 -18.03 30.41
CA ARG A 201 29.88 -18.78 30.62
C ARG A 201 30.11 -20.28 30.66
N GLU A 202 30.96 -20.80 29.79
CA GLU A 202 31.30 -22.22 29.80
C GLU A 202 32.09 -22.62 31.04
N ALA A 203 33.04 -21.80 31.48
CA ALA A 203 33.76 -22.03 32.74
C ALA A 203 32.79 -22.15 33.92
N ARG A 204 31.89 -21.16 34.09
CA ARG A 204 30.84 -21.21 35.12
C ARG A 204 29.95 -22.45 35.02
N ARG A 205 29.65 -22.91 33.80
CA ARG A 205 28.86 -24.13 33.60
C ARG A 205 29.64 -25.36 34.07
N ARG A 206 30.95 -25.45 33.79
CA ARG A 206 31.82 -26.53 34.26
C ARG A 206 31.90 -26.54 35.79
N ASP A 207 32.06 -25.38 36.41
CA ASP A 207 32.12 -25.25 37.88
C ASP A 207 30.81 -25.69 38.55
N ALA A 208 29.66 -25.31 37.95
CA ALA A 208 28.35 -25.74 38.42
C ALA A 208 28.14 -27.26 38.28
N LEU A 209 28.58 -27.86 37.17
CA LEU A 209 28.55 -29.31 37.00
C LEU A 209 29.45 -30.04 38.00
N HIS A 210 30.64 -29.51 38.27
CA HIS A 210 31.53 -30.07 39.28
C HIS A 210 30.92 -29.99 40.69
N THR A 211 30.25 -28.88 41.02
CA THR A 211 29.51 -28.72 42.27
C THR A 211 28.39 -29.75 42.39
N LEU A 212 27.64 -29.99 41.30
CA LEU A 212 26.61 -31.02 41.25
C LEU A 212 27.21 -32.42 41.46
N TYR A 213 28.34 -32.71 40.82
CA TYR A 213 29.05 -33.99 40.97
C TYR A 213 29.47 -34.25 42.42
N MET A 214 30.01 -33.23 43.11
CA MET A 214 30.37 -33.38 44.53
C MET A 214 29.15 -33.57 45.43
N ASN A 215 28.03 -32.92 45.13
CA ASN A 215 26.78 -33.10 45.86
C ASN A 215 26.09 -34.44 45.54
N ALA A 216 26.36 -35.04 44.38
CA ALA A 216 25.75 -36.30 43.98
C ALA A 216 26.09 -37.46 44.93
N ARG A 217 27.14 -37.34 45.74
CA ARG A 217 27.47 -38.30 46.82
C ARG A 217 26.36 -38.46 47.85
N THR A 218 25.50 -37.46 48.04
CA THR A 218 24.36 -37.53 48.97
C THR A 218 23.05 -37.83 48.26
N PHE A 219 23.04 -37.97 46.93
CA PHE A 219 21.82 -38.30 46.21
C PHE A 219 21.52 -39.79 46.35
N ILE A 220 20.24 -40.10 46.51
CA ILE A 220 19.74 -41.48 46.51
C ILE A 220 19.37 -41.80 45.07
N THR A 221 20.06 -42.77 44.48
CA THR A 221 19.88 -43.15 43.06
C THR A 221 19.36 -44.57 42.89
N THR A 222 19.63 -45.45 43.85
CA THR A 222 19.16 -46.85 43.86
C THR A 222 18.20 -47.11 45.00
N GLU A 223 17.35 -48.14 44.85
CA GLU A 223 16.40 -48.55 45.89
C GLU A 223 17.14 -49.00 47.17
N GLU A 224 18.28 -49.69 47.04
CA GLU A 224 19.10 -50.09 48.18
C GLU A 224 19.61 -48.90 49.01
N GLN A 225 20.01 -47.80 48.33
CA GLN A 225 20.43 -46.56 49.01
C GLN A 225 19.25 -45.87 49.71
N LEU A 226 18.04 -46.01 49.16
CA LEU A 226 16.82 -45.46 49.74
C LEU A 226 16.48 -46.20 51.02
N ASP A 227 16.42 -47.53 50.97
CA ASP A 227 16.09 -48.37 52.12
C ASP A 227 17.10 -48.15 53.27
N ALA A 228 18.40 -48.12 52.94
CA ALA A 228 19.44 -47.84 53.93
C ALA A 228 19.30 -46.44 54.57
N GLN A 229 18.84 -45.44 53.83
CA GLN A 229 18.55 -44.11 54.40
C GLN A 229 17.24 -44.07 55.18
N ILE A 230 16.22 -44.83 54.76
CA ILE A 230 14.97 -44.94 55.50
C ILE A 230 15.24 -45.56 56.87
N GLU A 231 15.94 -46.70 56.91
CA GLU A 231 16.31 -47.35 58.17
C GLU A 231 17.18 -46.45 59.06
N LYS A 232 18.02 -45.60 58.47
CA LYS A 232 18.86 -44.66 59.21
C LYS A 232 18.10 -43.46 59.80
N ILE A 233 17.10 -42.96 59.08
CA ILE A 233 16.37 -41.72 59.46
C ILE A 233 15.10 -42.05 60.26
N PHE A 234 14.38 -43.10 59.88
CA PHE A 234 13.11 -43.51 60.47
C PHE A 234 13.31 -44.65 61.47
N THR A 235 14.05 -44.36 62.55
CA THR A 235 14.19 -45.23 63.72
C THR A 235 13.15 -44.88 64.80
N ASP A 236 12.90 -45.81 65.74
CA ASP A 236 12.01 -45.57 66.90
C ASP A 236 12.46 -44.37 67.76
N GLU A 237 13.77 -44.09 67.77
CA GLU A 237 14.37 -42.87 68.32
C GLU A 237 15.04 -42.06 67.18
N PRO A 238 14.30 -41.18 66.47
CA PRO A 238 14.82 -40.46 65.30
C PRO A 238 15.77 -39.30 65.65
N PHE A 239 15.78 -38.85 66.91
CA PHE A 239 16.57 -37.72 67.39
C PHE A 239 17.47 -38.15 68.56
N PRO A 240 18.74 -38.55 68.32
CA PRO A 240 19.60 -39.14 69.35
C PRO A 240 19.94 -38.19 70.51
N ASN A 241 19.80 -36.87 70.29
CA ASN A 241 20.11 -35.86 71.30
C ASN A 241 18.90 -35.49 72.17
N GLN A 242 17.68 -35.91 71.80
CA GLN A 242 16.44 -35.62 72.54
C GLN A 242 15.43 -36.77 72.33
N PRO A 243 15.53 -37.86 73.12
CA PRO A 243 14.69 -39.05 72.93
C PRO A 243 13.20 -38.83 73.26
N GLU A 244 12.86 -37.79 74.02
CA GLU A 244 11.48 -37.43 74.36
C GLU A 244 10.77 -36.62 73.25
N ALA A 245 11.52 -36.13 72.26
CA ALA A 245 10.98 -35.31 71.19
C ALA A 245 10.39 -36.18 70.07
N GLN A 246 9.06 -36.20 69.97
CA GLN A 246 8.36 -36.93 68.90
C GLN A 246 8.32 -36.17 67.57
N ASP A 247 8.48 -34.83 67.61
CA ASP A 247 8.41 -33.97 66.43
C ASP A 247 9.75 -33.27 66.12
N ILE A 248 9.98 -32.97 64.84
CA ILE A 248 11.15 -32.18 64.40
C ILE A 248 11.19 -30.79 65.04
N TRP A 249 10.02 -30.22 65.35
CA TRP A 249 9.90 -28.92 65.99
C TRP A 249 10.34 -28.94 67.45
N SER A 250 10.06 -30.03 68.18
CA SER A 250 10.59 -30.24 69.53
C SER A 250 12.09 -30.49 69.50
N ALA A 251 12.59 -31.27 68.53
CA ALA A 251 14.00 -31.68 68.47
C ALA A 251 14.95 -30.61 67.93
N LYS A 252 14.55 -29.87 66.89
CA LYS A 252 15.40 -28.89 66.17
C LYS A 252 14.89 -27.46 66.27
N GLY A 253 13.75 -27.23 66.91
CA GLY A 253 13.12 -25.92 67.04
C GLY A 253 12.28 -25.51 65.83
N ALA A 254 11.62 -24.36 65.96
CA ALA A 254 10.88 -23.71 64.88
C ALA A 254 11.81 -23.42 63.68
N PRO A 255 11.29 -23.37 62.45
CA PRO A 255 12.12 -23.12 61.28
C PRO A 255 12.65 -21.69 61.38
N PRO A 256 13.87 -21.41 60.89
CA PRO A 256 14.49 -20.11 61.06
C PRO A 256 13.61 -19.01 60.47
N THR A 257 13.20 -18.05 61.31
CA THR A 257 12.42 -16.90 60.87
C THR A 257 13.34 -15.82 60.27
N VAL A 258 12.76 -14.82 59.59
CA VAL A 258 13.52 -13.67 59.07
C VAL A 258 14.28 -12.95 60.20
N GLN A 259 13.68 -12.87 61.40
CA GLN A 259 14.33 -12.29 62.57
C GLN A 259 15.55 -13.10 63.00
N ASP A 260 15.49 -14.43 62.94
CA ASP A 260 16.61 -15.29 63.29
C ASP A 260 17.75 -15.19 62.27
N LEU A 261 17.43 -15.10 60.98
CA LEU A 261 18.41 -14.87 59.93
C LEU A 261 19.11 -13.50 60.11
N LEU A 262 18.36 -12.46 60.45
CA LEU A 262 18.92 -11.13 60.74
C LEU A 262 19.77 -11.15 62.02
N SER A 263 19.36 -11.90 63.04
CA SER A 263 20.12 -12.04 64.29
C SER A 263 21.49 -12.70 64.07
N LYS A 264 21.58 -13.67 63.16
CA LYS A 264 22.83 -14.30 62.71
C LYS A 264 23.78 -13.31 62.03
N VAL A 265 23.23 -12.40 61.24
CA VAL A 265 24.01 -11.36 60.54
C VAL A 265 24.48 -10.27 61.52
N ASN A 266 23.61 -9.86 62.44
CA ASN A 266 23.86 -8.80 63.41
C ASN A 266 24.58 -9.28 64.69
N HIS A 267 24.93 -10.58 64.79
CA HIS A 267 25.54 -11.18 65.98
C HIS A 267 24.69 -10.98 67.26
N SER A 268 23.35 -11.00 67.13
CA SER A 268 22.40 -10.74 68.21
C SER A 268 21.54 -11.97 68.52
N GLU A 269 22.15 -13.16 68.49
CA GLU A 269 21.46 -14.44 68.67
C GLU A 269 21.00 -14.62 70.12
N LYS A 270 19.80 -15.18 70.31
CA LYS A 270 19.16 -15.34 71.64
C LYS A 270 19.75 -16.50 72.46
N THR A 271 20.42 -17.43 71.79
CA THR A 271 21.02 -18.65 72.34
C THR A 271 22.47 -18.40 72.73
N SER A 272 22.79 -18.47 74.02
CA SER A 272 24.14 -18.19 74.55
C SER A 272 25.24 -19.04 73.88
N MET A 273 24.96 -20.30 73.55
CA MET A 273 25.91 -21.16 72.84
C MET A 273 26.22 -20.68 71.41
N GLU A 274 25.25 -20.13 70.71
CA GLU A 274 25.43 -19.67 69.32
C GLU A 274 26.06 -18.28 69.28
N PHE A 275 25.67 -17.40 70.22
CA PHE A 275 26.31 -16.11 70.47
C PHE A 275 27.81 -16.23 70.82
N HIS A 276 28.22 -17.31 71.50
CA HIS A 276 29.62 -17.60 71.84
C HIS A 276 30.35 -18.51 70.83
N LYS A 277 29.71 -18.96 69.75
CA LYS A 277 30.44 -19.62 68.64
C LYS A 277 31.37 -18.56 68.03
N GLY A 278 32.68 -18.72 68.24
CA GLY A 278 33.67 -17.75 67.77
C GLY A 278 33.55 -17.50 66.26
N PRO A 279 33.88 -16.28 65.78
CA PRO A 279 33.76 -15.91 64.36
C PRO A 279 34.57 -16.82 63.44
N ALA A 280 35.52 -17.59 63.98
CA ALA A 280 36.35 -18.55 63.27
C ALA A 280 35.57 -19.59 62.44
N ILE A 281 34.42 -20.09 62.92
CA ILE A 281 33.66 -21.13 62.18
C ILE A 281 33.01 -20.54 60.92
N LEU A 282 32.34 -19.39 61.06
CA LEU A 282 31.73 -18.66 59.95
C LEU A 282 32.79 -18.16 58.97
N THR A 283 33.91 -17.67 59.49
CA THR A 283 35.04 -17.18 58.69
C THR A 283 35.69 -18.34 57.93
N GLY A 284 35.89 -19.50 58.56
CA GLY A 284 36.41 -20.69 57.91
C GLY A 284 35.51 -21.18 56.77
N ALA A 285 34.19 -21.21 56.98
CA ALA A 285 33.23 -21.58 55.92
C ALA A 285 33.24 -20.57 54.75
N ARG A 286 33.36 -19.26 55.04
CA ARG A 286 33.46 -18.22 54.00
C ARG A 286 34.79 -18.31 53.26
N MET A 287 35.91 -18.50 53.97
CA MET A 287 37.23 -18.69 53.36
C MET A 287 37.27 -19.93 52.48
N LYS A 288 36.63 -21.04 52.91
CA LYS A 288 36.47 -22.24 52.09
C LYS A 288 35.70 -21.91 50.80
N ARG A 289 34.55 -21.24 50.88
CA ARG A 289 33.78 -20.82 49.68
C ARG A 289 34.57 -19.90 48.75
N ILE A 290 35.29 -18.92 49.29
CA ILE A 290 36.12 -18.01 48.50
C ILE A 290 37.23 -18.78 47.79
N ALA A 291 37.88 -19.72 48.49
CA ALA A 291 38.89 -20.57 47.90
C ALA A 291 38.29 -21.44 46.78
N GLU A 292 37.13 -22.06 47.00
CA GLU A 292 36.41 -22.89 46.03
C GLU A 292 36.00 -22.12 44.76
N GLU A 293 35.49 -20.90 44.91
CA GLU A 293 35.14 -20.04 43.76
C GLU A 293 36.38 -19.58 42.99
N LEU A 294 37.50 -19.32 43.67
CA LEU A 294 38.73 -18.88 43.04
C LEU A 294 39.48 -20.03 42.34
N THR A 295 39.42 -21.24 42.90
CA THR A 295 40.09 -22.43 42.33
C THR A 295 39.23 -23.20 41.34
N GLY A 296 37.94 -22.84 41.20
CA GLY A 296 37.03 -23.43 40.20
C GLY A 296 36.48 -24.80 40.59
N GLY A 297 36.31 -25.07 41.89
CA GLY A 297 35.80 -26.36 42.33
C GLY A 297 35.54 -26.46 43.83
N LYS A 298 34.55 -27.26 44.20
CA LYS A 298 34.21 -27.56 45.60
C LYS A 298 35.29 -28.43 46.23
N MET A 299 35.81 -28.03 47.38
CA MET A 299 36.85 -28.77 48.10
C MET A 299 36.18 -29.68 49.14
N ASP A 300 36.74 -30.87 49.34
CA ASP A 300 36.26 -31.82 50.37
C ASP A 300 36.43 -31.24 51.79
#